data_AF-A0A3P6REG1-F1
#
_entry.id   AF-A0A3P6REG1-F1
#
_cell.length_a   1.000
_cell.length_b   1.000
_cell.length_c   1.000
_cell.angle_alpha   90.00
_cell.angle_beta   90.00
_cell.angle_gamma   90.00
#
_symmetry.space_group_name_H-M   'P 1'
#
loop_
_entity.id
_entity.type
_entity.pdbx_description
1 polymer ?
#
loop_
_entity_poly.entity_id
_entity_poly.type
_entity_poly.pdbx_seq_one_letter_code
_entity_poly.pdbx_strand_id
1 'polypeptide(L)'
;FFCALTFTKLYFLLTILVLGGQPKARGDPHKMISSTISRYACRIIIDRENYDKAFLYAAGFDSVKNIFLGEKATKWMKRNGEMDGLTTNGILILHPNRNTETPFLDSPKNRCPLIDSTLSQELSDEDVPPMYVWREVSVDGDIYTLRETRSSSARGALVPEETNMLQDGTLIDLCGATLLWRTADGLRKSPTAQELEMALDRLNAGKPQCPVNLNTLIIPKKKSSKGGGSRQPYVYLRCGHVQGKHEWGHHALSNGQQSYKCPICLAESERVIQLTMGMESSFHLDSGSLDYAFNPCGHVASLNTVR
;
A
#
# COMPACT_ATOMS: atom_id res chain seq x y z
N PHE A 1 -6.41 -16.71 -0.67
CA PHE A 1 -5.06 -16.81 -1.22
C PHE A 1 -4.29 -17.77 -0.32
N PHE A 2 -3.97 -18.97 -0.81
CA PHE A 2 -3.12 -19.91 -0.08
C PHE A 2 -1.71 -19.79 -0.67
N CYS A 3 -0.73 -19.42 0.15
CA CYS A 3 0.68 -19.45 -0.23
C CYS A 3 1.20 -20.86 0.04
N ALA A 4 1.67 -21.57 -0.99
CA ALA A 4 2.28 -22.90 -0.83
C ALA A 4 3.79 -22.76 -0.61
N LEU A 5 4.28 -23.23 0.54
CA LEU A 5 5.70 -23.21 0.92
C LEU A 5 6.42 -24.41 0.30
N THR A 6 7.54 -24.21 -0.40
CA THR A 6 8.39 -25.29 -0.95
C THR A 6 9.81 -25.21 -0.40
N PHE A 7 10.24 -26.24 0.32
CA PHE A 7 11.51 -26.24 1.07
C PHE A 7 12.67 -26.84 0.25
N THR A 8 13.83 -26.17 0.22
CA THR A 8 15.10 -26.77 -0.26
C THR A 8 16.24 -26.56 0.74
N LYS A 9 17.30 -27.38 0.68
CA LYS A 9 18.26 -27.60 1.78
C LYS A 9 19.27 -26.47 2.06
N LEU A 10 19.39 -25.44 1.22
CA LEU A 10 20.45 -24.41 1.36
C LEU A 10 19.93 -22.99 1.66
N TYR A 11 18.70 -22.65 1.25
CA TYR A 11 18.06 -21.36 1.52
C TYR A 11 16.61 -21.59 1.96
N PHE A 12 15.98 -20.64 2.68
CA PHE A 12 14.52 -20.64 2.77
C PHE A 12 13.97 -19.99 1.50
N LEU A 13 13.54 -20.81 0.54
CA LEU A 13 12.97 -20.35 -0.71
C LEU A 13 11.45 -20.34 -0.59
N LEU A 14 10.84 -19.17 -0.49
CA LEU A 14 9.39 -19.04 -0.57
C LEU A 14 8.98 -18.74 -2.01
N THR A 15 8.46 -19.74 -2.71
CA THR A 15 7.77 -19.52 -3.99
C THR A 15 6.32 -19.18 -3.71
N ILE A 16 5.89 -17.97 -4.09
CA ILE A 16 4.49 -17.58 -3.89
C ILE A 16 3.65 -18.17 -5.03
N LEU A 17 2.97 -19.28 -4.71
CA LEU A 17 1.99 -19.91 -5.58
C LEU A 17 0.63 -19.23 -5.41
N VAL A 18 0.07 -18.69 -6.49
CA VAL A 18 -1.32 -18.19 -6.49
C VAL A 18 -2.23 -19.21 -7.17
N LEU A 19 -3.02 -19.92 -6.37
CA LEU A 19 -4.07 -20.81 -6.87
C LEU A 19 -5.24 -19.97 -7.40
N GLY A 20 -5.62 -20.18 -8.66
CA GLY A 20 -6.80 -19.57 -9.27
C GLY A 20 -8.08 -19.91 -8.49
N GLY A 21 -9.01 -18.96 -8.43
CA GLY A 21 -10.23 -19.09 -7.62
C GLY A 21 -11.11 -20.28 -8.03
N GLN A 22 -11.66 -20.97 -7.03
CA GLN A 22 -12.75 -21.93 -7.21
C GLN A 22 -13.98 -21.21 -7.77
N PRO A 23 -14.77 -21.82 -8.67
CA PRO A 23 -16.02 -21.24 -9.13
C PRO A 23 -16.95 -21.02 -7.94
N LYS A 24 -17.45 -19.79 -7.76
CA LYS A 24 -18.54 -19.53 -6.82
C LYS A 24 -19.75 -20.32 -7.30
N ALA A 25 -20.33 -21.14 -6.42
CA ALA A 25 -21.52 -21.96 -6.68
C ALA A 25 -22.84 -21.17 -6.95
N ARG A 26 -22.77 -19.88 -7.33
CA ARG A 26 -23.95 -19.01 -7.60
C ARG A 26 -23.70 -17.93 -8.67
N GLY A 27 -22.88 -18.22 -9.68
CA GLY A 27 -22.67 -17.33 -10.83
C GLY A 27 -22.50 -18.13 -12.11
N ASP A 28 -22.91 -17.54 -13.24
CA ASP A 28 -22.86 -18.08 -14.59
C ASP A 28 -21.60 -18.95 -14.85
N PRO A 29 -21.75 -20.24 -15.21
CA PRO A 29 -20.63 -21.17 -15.42
C PRO A 29 -19.67 -20.76 -16.54
N HIS A 30 -19.99 -19.74 -17.36
CA HIS A 30 -19.13 -19.25 -18.43
C HIS A 30 -18.23 -18.06 -18.07
N LYS A 31 -18.38 -17.43 -16.89
CA LYS A 31 -17.54 -16.29 -16.51
C LYS A 31 -16.30 -16.72 -15.75
N MET A 32 -15.27 -17.21 -16.46
CA MET A 32 -13.95 -17.44 -15.88
C MET A 32 -13.39 -16.12 -15.33
N ILE A 33 -13.17 -16.06 -14.02
CA ILE A 33 -12.44 -14.95 -13.40
C ILE A 33 -10.96 -15.16 -13.74
N SER A 34 -10.44 -14.38 -14.68
CA SER A 34 -9.01 -14.37 -15.00
C SER A 34 -8.24 -13.68 -13.89
N SER A 35 -7.17 -14.30 -13.40
CA SER A 35 -6.22 -13.67 -12.47
C SER A 35 -5.04 -13.11 -13.26
N THR A 36 -4.66 -11.88 -12.97
CA THR A 36 -3.45 -11.23 -13.51
C THR A 36 -2.18 -11.62 -12.74
N ILE A 37 -2.32 -12.32 -11.61
CA ILE A 37 -1.19 -12.77 -10.81
C ILE A 37 -0.62 -14.05 -11.42
N SER A 38 0.69 -14.07 -11.63
CA SER A 38 1.39 -15.25 -12.13
C SER A 38 1.28 -16.42 -11.15
N ARG A 39 1.12 -17.65 -11.65
CA ARG A 39 1.07 -18.86 -10.81
C ARG A 39 2.31 -18.96 -9.93
N TYR A 40 3.49 -18.77 -10.50
CA TYR A 40 4.77 -18.73 -9.78
C TYR A 40 5.31 -17.30 -9.85
N ALA A 41 4.80 -16.43 -8.97
CA ALA A 41 4.97 -14.99 -9.13
C ALA A 41 6.39 -14.50 -8.80
N CYS A 42 6.89 -14.87 -7.63
CA CYS A 42 8.19 -14.45 -7.13
C CYS A 42 8.80 -15.48 -6.17
N ARG A 43 10.07 -15.27 -5.85
CA ARG A 43 10.83 -15.98 -4.84
C ARG A 43 11.32 -15.00 -3.78
N ILE A 44 11.18 -15.37 -2.52
CA ILE A 44 11.87 -14.71 -1.41
C ILE A 44 12.93 -15.68 -0.90
N ILE A 45 14.18 -15.25 -0.89
CA ILE A 45 15.33 -16.02 -0.45
C ILE A 45 15.85 -15.40 0.85
N ILE A 46 15.82 -16.16 1.94
CA ILE A 46 16.32 -15.73 3.24
C ILE A 46 17.65 -16.41 3.51
N ASP A 47 18.65 -15.63 3.92
CA ASP A 47 19.93 -16.13 4.39
C ASP A 47 19.74 -16.86 5.74
N ARG A 48 20.26 -18.09 5.83
CA ARG A 48 20.12 -18.94 7.03
C ARG A 48 21.12 -18.64 8.12
N GLU A 49 22.24 -18.01 7.76
CA GLU A 49 23.25 -17.56 8.71
C GLU A 49 22.96 -16.13 9.18
N ASN A 50 22.22 -15.37 8.36
CA ASN A 50 21.77 -14.02 8.68
C ASN A 50 20.28 -13.84 8.38
N TYR A 51 19.43 -14.21 9.34
CA TYR A 51 17.98 -14.17 9.19
C TYR A 51 17.38 -12.78 8.94
N ASP A 52 18.17 -11.71 9.12
CA ASP A 52 17.76 -10.34 8.83
C ASP A 52 17.90 -9.99 7.34
N LYS A 53 18.55 -10.84 6.54
CA LYS A 53 18.71 -10.66 5.09
C LYS A 53 17.74 -11.54 4.32
N ALA A 54 16.78 -10.89 3.68
CA ALA A 54 15.84 -11.51 2.75
C ALA A 54 15.88 -10.79 1.40
N PHE A 55 15.83 -11.52 0.30
CA PHE A 55 15.98 -10.98 -1.06
C PHE A 55 14.81 -11.41 -1.94
N LEU A 56 14.29 -10.47 -2.73
CA LEU A 56 13.20 -10.71 -3.67
C LEU A 56 13.72 -11.00 -5.08
N TYR A 57 13.13 -11.97 -5.76
CA TYR A 57 13.41 -12.27 -7.16
C TYR A 57 12.11 -12.47 -7.92
N ALA A 58 12.03 -12.00 -9.16
CA ALA A 58 10.89 -12.27 -10.01
C ALA A 58 10.86 -13.73 -10.49
N ALA A 59 9.65 -14.19 -10.80
CA ALA A 59 9.31 -15.56 -11.13
C ALA A 59 9.59 -16.56 -9.99
N GLY A 60 8.91 -17.70 -10.06
CA GLY A 60 9.17 -18.86 -9.22
C GLY A 60 9.41 -20.11 -10.04
N PHE A 61 10.01 -21.11 -9.41
CA PHE A 61 10.21 -22.42 -10.03
C PHE A 61 8.89 -23.16 -10.11
N ASP A 62 8.63 -23.80 -11.25
CA ASP A 62 7.52 -24.71 -11.41
C ASP A 62 7.78 -26.08 -10.75
N SER A 63 6.85 -27.02 -10.93
CA SER A 63 6.95 -28.38 -10.38
C SER A 63 8.15 -29.18 -10.91
N VAL A 64 8.75 -28.77 -12.02
CA VAL A 64 9.96 -29.39 -12.60
C VAL A 64 11.23 -28.59 -12.30
N LYS A 65 11.16 -27.65 -11.35
CA LYS A 65 12.28 -26.80 -10.91
C LYS A 65 12.81 -25.89 -12.01
N ASN A 66 11.95 -25.44 -12.93
CA ASN A 66 12.33 -24.54 -13.99
C ASN A 66 11.62 -23.18 -13.87
N ILE A 67 12.25 -22.12 -14.37
CA ILE A 67 11.62 -20.81 -14.55
C ILE A 67 11.28 -20.65 -16.02
N PHE A 68 9.99 -20.67 -16.35
CA PHE A 68 9.52 -20.42 -17.70
C PHE A 68 9.17 -18.94 -17.88
N LEU A 69 9.91 -18.27 -18.77
CA LEU A 69 9.58 -16.94 -19.25
C LEU A 69 8.88 -17.05 -20.61
N GLY A 70 7.64 -16.58 -20.68
CA GLY A 70 6.85 -16.63 -21.92
C GLY A 70 7.51 -15.89 -23.08
N GLU A 71 7.02 -16.14 -24.30
CA GLU A 71 7.59 -15.55 -25.52
C GLU A 71 7.67 -14.02 -25.45
N LYS A 72 6.62 -13.38 -24.92
CA LYS A 72 6.54 -11.91 -24.74
C LYS A 72 7.38 -11.36 -23.59
N ALA A 73 7.97 -12.21 -22.75
CA ALA A 73 8.81 -11.78 -21.65
C ALA A 73 10.12 -11.21 -22.18
N THR A 74 10.57 -10.09 -21.62
CA THR A 74 11.85 -9.45 -21.93
C THR A 74 12.98 -10.30 -21.37
N LYS A 75 13.98 -10.62 -22.19
CA LYS A 75 15.14 -11.47 -21.84
C LYS A 75 16.39 -10.86 -22.46
N TRP A 76 17.51 -10.87 -21.76
CA TRP A 76 18.76 -10.34 -22.28
C TRP A 76 19.96 -11.05 -21.65
N MET A 77 21.12 -10.90 -22.28
CA MET A 77 22.40 -11.28 -21.69
C MET A 77 23.01 -10.05 -20.99
N LYS A 78 23.39 -10.20 -19.73
CA LYS A 78 24.11 -9.20 -18.94
C LYS A 78 25.55 -9.06 -19.45
N ARG A 79 26.25 -8.01 -18.99
CA ARG A 79 27.66 -7.76 -19.38
C ARG A 79 28.62 -8.88 -18.96
N ASN A 80 28.29 -9.62 -17.90
CA ASN A 80 29.06 -10.75 -17.40
C ASN A 80 28.77 -12.06 -18.15
N GLY A 81 27.87 -12.05 -19.15
CA GLY A 81 27.50 -13.23 -19.93
C GLY A 81 26.33 -14.04 -19.37
N GLU A 82 25.81 -13.68 -18.19
CA GLU A 82 24.65 -14.36 -17.60
C GLU A 82 23.34 -13.90 -18.24
N MET A 83 22.34 -14.78 -18.27
CA MET A 83 21.01 -14.48 -18.80
C MET A 83 20.10 -13.96 -17.70
N ASP A 84 19.34 -12.91 -18.00
CA ASP A 84 18.31 -12.37 -17.11
C ASP A 84 17.04 -12.03 -17.92
N GLY A 85 15.97 -11.73 -17.20
CA GLY A 85 14.68 -11.38 -17.80
C GLY A 85 13.73 -10.74 -16.82
N LEU A 86 12.63 -10.22 -17.38
CA LEU A 86 11.48 -9.75 -16.63
C LEU A 86 10.28 -10.67 -16.89
N THR A 87 9.46 -10.91 -15.88
CA THR A 87 8.18 -11.61 -16.07
C THR A 87 7.22 -10.76 -16.90
N THR A 88 6.20 -11.34 -17.54
CA THR A 88 5.32 -10.60 -18.45
C THR A 88 4.71 -9.35 -17.80
N ASN A 89 4.15 -9.46 -16.58
CA ASN A 89 3.47 -8.35 -15.90
C ASN A 89 4.36 -7.58 -14.90
N GLY A 90 5.57 -8.08 -14.66
CA GLY A 90 6.52 -7.52 -13.70
C GLY A 90 6.17 -7.80 -12.23
N ILE A 91 7.21 -7.94 -11.41
CA ILE A 91 7.11 -7.94 -9.95
C ILE A 91 7.68 -6.61 -9.49
N LEU A 92 6.87 -5.81 -8.80
CA LEU A 92 7.29 -4.49 -8.35
C LEU A 92 7.63 -4.53 -6.86
N ILE A 93 8.65 -3.77 -6.49
CA ILE A 93 9.11 -3.58 -5.12
C ILE A 93 9.09 -2.09 -4.79
N LEU A 94 8.69 -1.76 -3.57
CA LEU A 94 8.78 -0.42 -3.02
C LEU A 94 9.30 -0.51 -1.60
N HIS A 95 10.40 0.19 -1.33
CA HIS A 95 10.88 0.42 0.02
C HIS A 95 10.27 1.74 0.52
N PRO A 96 9.57 1.75 1.67
CA PRO A 96 9.12 3.00 2.27
C PRO A 96 10.37 3.82 2.61
N ASN A 97 10.42 5.06 2.14
CA ASN A 97 11.60 5.89 2.19
C ASN A 97 11.80 6.43 3.61
N ARG A 98 12.37 5.62 4.52
CA ARG A 98 12.60 6.02 5.92
C ARG A 98 13.74 7.04 6.10
N ASN A 99 14.51 7.30 5.05
CA ASN A 99 15.77 8.05 5.12
C ASN A 99 15.69 9.50 4.63
N THR A 100 14.52 10.06 4.36
CA THR A 100 14.40 11.52 4.28
C THR A 100 14.24 12.06 5.70
N GLU A 101 15.37 12.24 6.40
CA GLU A 101 15.49 13.30 7.39
C GLU A 101 15.18 14.61 6.66
N THR A 102 13.90 14.94 6.50
CA THR A 102 13.49 16.29 6.12
C THR A 102 13.68 17.14 7.38
N PRO A 103 14.57 18.15 7.38
CA PRO A 103 14.83 18.98 8.57
C PRO A 103 13.67 19.92 8.95
N PHE A 104 12.43 19.63 8.53
CA PHE A 104 11.37 20.64 8.44
C PHE A 104 10.24 20.55 9.48
N LEU A 105 10.31 19.69 10.51
CA LEU A 105 9.15 19.53 11.41
C LEU A 105 9.40 19.44 12.92
N ASP A 106 10.55 19.89 13.41
CA ASP A 106 10.77 20.06 14.87
C ASP A 106 10.59 21.50 15.37
N SER A 107 9.93 22.39 14.61
CA SER A 107 9.54 23.72 15.11
C SER A 107 8.06 23.77 15.53
N PRO A 108 7.73 24.18 16.78
CA PRO A 108 6.35 24.22 17.31
C PRO A 108 5.49 25.37 16.74
N LYS A 109 5.76 25.82 15.50
CA LYS A 109 5.07 26.93 14.85
C LYS A 109 3.98 26.53 13.85
N ASN A 110 3.83 25.25 13.48
CA ASN A 110 2.78 24.82 12.56
C ASN A 110 1.47 24.46 13.27
N ARG A 111 0.95 25.40 14.07
CA ARG A 111 -0.51 25.56 14.23
C ARG A 111 -0.99 26.42 13.06
N CYS A 112 -2.14 26.06 12.49
CA CYS A 112 -2.80 26.71 11.35
C CYS A 112 -2.42 28.18 11.14
N PRO A 113 -1.97 28.60 9.94
CA PRO A 113 -1.85 30.01 9.65
C PRO A 113 -3.24 30.57 9.37
N LEU A 114 -3.73 31.39 10.29
CA LEU A 114 -4.37 32.64 9.87
C LEU A 114 -3.35 33.37 8.99
N ILE A 115 -3.84 33.84 7.86
CA ILE A 115 -3.13 34.50 6.77
C ILE A 115 -2.12 35.54 7.32
N ASP A 116 -0.84 35.35 7.05
CA ASP A 116 0.11 36.47 6.96
C ASP A 116 0.95 36.31 5.69
N SER A 117 0.76 37.27 4.81
CA SER A 117 1.31 37.34 3.46
C SER A 117 2.63 38.09 3.53
N THR A 118 3.76 37.40 3.75
CA THR A 118 5.08 37.83 3.25
C THR A 118 6.11 36.71 3.45
N LEU A 119 6.85 36.39 2.39
CA LEU A 119 7.87 35.32 2.26
C LEU A 119 7.34 33.87 2.10
N SER A 120 6.64 33.63 1.00
CA SER A 120 6.59 32.31 0.34
C SER A 120 7.67 32.26 -0.74
N GLN A 121 8.82 31.68 -0.41
CA GLN A 121 9.78 31.26 -1.43
C GLN A 121 9.22 29.96 -2.02
N GLU A 122 8.58 30.08 -3.19
CA GLU A 122 7.95 28.97 -3.91
C GLU A 122 9.02 27.96 -4.34
N LEU A 123 9.15 26.87 -3.60
CA LEU A 123 9.76 25.65 -4.13
C LEU A 123 8.70 25.00 -5.03
N SER A 124 9.03 24.81 -6.30
CA SER A 124 8.18 24.10 -7.25
C SER A 124 7.94 22.66 -6.78
N ASP A 125 6.71 22.17 -6.93
CA ASP A 125 6.31 20.78 -6.63
C ASP A 125 7.18 19.72 -7.36
N GLU A 126 7.97 20.13 -8.37
CA GLU A 126 8.87 19.28 -9.16
C GLU A 126 10.18 18.89 -8.45
N ASP A 127 10.57 19.58 -7.37
CA ASP A 127 11.87 19.35 -6.70
C ASP A 127 11.79 18.45 -5.45
N VAL A 128 10.59 17.98 -5.08
CA VAL A 128 10.42 17.03 -3.97
C VAL A 128 10.53 15.61 -4.53
N PRO A 129 11.57 14.82 -4.16
CA PRO A 129 11.67 13.44 -4.62
C PRO A 129 10.39 12.69 -4.27
N PRO A 130 9.82 11.90 -5.20
CA PRO A 130 8.62 11.13 -4.92
C PRO A 130 8.86 10.27 -3.68
N MET A 131 8.01 10.46 -2.65
CA MET A 131 8.11 9.72 -1.38
C MET A 131 8.08 8.20 -1.56
N TYR A 132 7.52 7.74 -2.68
CA TYR A 132 7.21 6.35 -2.97
C TYR A 132 7.65 6.02 -4.39
N VAL A 133 8.82 5.40 -4.54
CA VAL A 133 9.35 4.95 -5.83
C VAL A 133 9.17 3.45 -5.95
N TRP A 134 8.38 3.03 -6.94
CA TRP A 134 8.30 1.62 -7.33
C TRP A 134 9.43 1.27 -8.30
N ARG A 135 10.02 0.11 -8.08
CA ARG A 135 10.97 -0.51 -9.00
C ARG A 135 10.46 -1.84 -9.48
N GLU A 136 11.01 -2.31 -10.59
CA GLU A 136 10.78 -3.65 -11.09
C GLU A 136 11.99 -4.55 -10.77
N VAL A 137 11.72 -5.73 -10.21
CA VAL A 137 12.75 -6.73 -9.88
C VAL A 137 12.87 -7.74 -11.02
N SER A 138 14.09 -8.05 -11.44
CA SER A 138 14.34 -9.07 -12.46
C SER A 138 14.32 -10.50 -11.91
N VAL A 139 14.40 -11.48 -12.82
CA VAL A 139 14.48 -12.90 -12.44
C VAL A 139 15.79 -13.19 -11.70
N ASP A 140 16.87 -12.52 -12.06
CA ASP A 140 18.16 -12.63 -11.40
C ASP A 140 18.36 -11.65 -10.22
N GLY A 141 17.36 -10.81 -9.94
CA GLY A 141 17.32 -9.95 -8.76
C GLY A 141 17.88 -8.53 -8.94
N ASP A 142 18.19 -8.13 -10.18
CA ASP A 142 18.56 -6.76 -10.51
C ASP A 142 17.35 -5.82 -10.37
N ILE A 143 17.60 -4.55 -10.05
CA ILE A 143 16.57 -3.52 -9.89
C ILE A 143 16.51 -2.61 -11.12
N TYR A 144 15.29 -2.39 -11.63
CA TYR A 144 15.03 -1.54 -12.79
C TYR A 144 13.98 -0.47 -12.46
N THR A 145 14.03 0.66 -13.17
CA THR A 145 12.90 1.60 -13.21
C THR A 145 11.66 0.89 -13.76
N LEU A 146 10.48 1.45 -13.50
CA LEU A 146 9.26 0.96 -14.14
C LEU A 146 9.35 1.04 -15.67
N ARG A 147 8.66 0.12 -16.33
CA ARG A 147 8.34 0.22 -17.76
C ARG A 147 7.38 1.40 -17.98
N GLU A 148 7.37 1.93 -19.20
CA GLU A 148 6.42 2.99 -19.60
C GLU A 148 4.96 2.57 -19.35
N THR A 149 4.62 1.33 -19.71
CA THR A 149 3.32 0.73 -19.42
C THR A 149 3.52 -0.66 -18.83
N ARG A 150 2.66 -1.02 -17.87
CA ARG A 150 2.73 -2.34 -17.24
C ARG A 150 2.52 -3.43 -18.29
N SER A 151 3.40 -4.41 -18.28
CA SER A 151 3.46 -5.51 -19.26
C SER A 151 4.03 -5.18 -20.64
N SER A 152 4.55 -3.96 -20.85
CA SER A 152 5.34 -3.63 -22.05
C SER A 152 6.57 -4.53 -22.19
N SER A 153 6.99 -4.86 -23.40
CA SER A 153 8.25 -5.60 -23.62
C SER A 153 9.50 -4.72 -23.44
N ALA A 154 9.34 -3.39 -23.39
CA ALA A 154 10.43 -2.46 -23.12
C ALA A 154 10.74 -2.44 -21.62
N ARG A 155 11.96 -2.88 -21.28
CA ARG A 155 12.51 -2.87 -19.93
C ARG A 155 12.87 -1.43 -19.52
N GLY A 156 12.73 -1.11 -18.23
CA GLY A 156 13.23 0.15 -17.66
C GLY A 156 14.76 0.24 -17.60
N ALA A 157 15.29 1.34 -17.06
CA ALA A 157 16.72 1.52 -16.85
C ALA A 157 17.19 0.71 -15.62
N LEU A 158 18.40 0.14 -15.68
CA LEU A 158 19.03 -0.52 -14.52
C LEU A 158 19.36 0.53 -13.46
N VAL A 159 19.11 0.18 -12.19
CA VAL A 159 19.32 1.03 -11.01
C VAL A 159 20.32 0.33 -10.09
N PRO A 160 21.64 0.37 -10.39
CA PRO A 160 22.66 -0.40 -9.66
C PRO A 160 22.85 0.02 -8.19
N GLU A 161 22.39 1.21 -7.82
CA GLU A 161 22.45 1.75 -6.47
C GLU A 161 21.36 1.19 -5.54
N GLU A 162 20.31 0.56 -6.08
CA GLU A 162 19.23 -0.04 -5.31
C GLU A 162 19.36 -1.56 -5.22
N THR A 163 18.74 -2.13 -4.18
CA THR A 163 18.86 -3.56 -3.86
C THR A 163 17.50 -4.24 -3.85
N ASN A 164 17.49 -5.54 -4.15
CA ASN A 164 16.33 -6.40 -3.95
C ASN A 164 16.21 -6.95 -2.52
N MET A 165 17.07 -6.50 -1.59
CA MET A 165 16.99 -6.88 -0.18
C MET A 165 15.76 -6.25 0.48
N LEU A 166 14.87 -7.08 0.99
CA LEU A 166 13.63 -6.68 1.65
C LEU A 166 13.92 -5.98 2.98
N GLN A 167 13.39 -4.76 3.12
CA GLN A 167 13.44 -3.95 4.33
C GLN A 167 12.10 -4.02 5.06
N ASP A 168 12.06 -3.84 6.38
CA ASP A 168 10.80 -3.80 7.12
C ASP A 168 9.85 -2.74 6.55
N GLY A 169 8.63 -3.15 6.20
CA GLY A 169 7.65 -2.29 5.54
C GLY A 169 7.66 -2.34 4.00
N THR A 170 8.55 -3.11 3.38
CA THR A 170 8.62 -3.24 1.92
C THR A 170 7.30 -3.73 1.34
N LEU A 171 6.80 -3.05 0.30
CA LEU A 171 5.63 -3.48 -0.47
C LEU A 171 6.06 -4.25 -1.72
N ILE A 172 5.35 -5.33 -2.03
CA ILE A 172 5.61 -6.18 -3.19
C ILE A 172 4.33 -6.32 -4.00
N ASP A 173 4.28 -5.80 -5.22
CA ASP A 173 3.13 -5.89 -6.11
C ASP A 173 3.29 -7.05 -7.10
N LEU A 174 2.36 -8.01 -7.01
CA LEU A 174 2.30 -9.23 -7.83
C LEU A 174 1.32 -9.12 -9.02
N CYS A 175 0.98 -7.89 -9.43
CA CYS A 175 0.03 -7.56 -10.49
C CYS A 175 -1.39 -8.07 -10.18
N GLY A 176 -1.94 -7.68 -9.03
CA GLY A 176 -3.30 -8.05 -8.61
C GLY A 176 -3.43 -8.33 -7.13
N ALA A 177 -2.30 -8.49 -6.44
CA ALA A 177 -2.20 -8.47 -4.99
C ALA A 177 -0.93 -7.72 -4.59
N THR A 178 -0.99 -7.01 -3.48
CA THR A 178 0.18 -6.38 -2.87
C THR A 178 0.45 -7.06 -1.54
N LEU A 179 1.70 -7.45 -1.32
CA LEU A 179 2.18 -8.00 -0.07
C LEU A 179 2.91 -6.92 0.72
N LEU A 180 2.79 -6.99 2.04
CA LEU A 180 3.62 -6.22 2.96
C LEU A 180 4.65 -7.17 3.58
N TRP A 181 5.93 -6.88 3.42
CA TRP A 181 7.00 -7.55 4.13
C TRP A 181 7.22 -6.88 5.49
N ARG A 182 7.15 -7.68 6.54
CA ARG A 182 7.58 -7.28 7.88
C ARG A 182 8.70 -8.19 8.33
N THR A 183 9.76 -7.59 8.83
CA THR A 183 10.86 -8.32 9.46
C THR A 183 10.37 -8.93 10.77
N ALA A 184 11.06 -9.97 11.25
CA ALA A 184 10.75 -10.55 12.55
C ALA A 184 10.84 -9.49 13.67
N ASP A 185 11.80 -8.57 13.58
CA ASP A 185 11.93 -7.47 14.53
C ASP A 185 10.79 -6.46 14.45
N GLY A 186 10.42 -6.06 13.23
CA GLY A 186 9.28 -5.19 12.98
C GLY A 186 7.98 -5.79 13.51
N LEU A 187 7.75 -7.10 13.34
CA LEU A 187 6.57 -7.77 13.89
C LEU A 187 6.58 -7.87 15.42
N ARG A 188 7.75 -8.06 16.05
CA ARG A 188 7.86 -8.04 17.52
C ARG A 188 7.53 -6.68 18.11
N LYS A 189 7.79 -5.60 17.36
CA LYS A 189 7.47 -4.22 17.74
C LYS A 189 6.04 -3.81 17.39
N SER A 190 5.33 -4.59 16.57
CA SER A 190 3.94 -4.31 16.24
C SER A 190 3.06 -4.39 17.49
N PRO A 191 2.04 -3.53 17.61
CA PRO A 191 1.11 -3.57 18.72
C PRO A 191 0.28 -4.85 18.67
N THR A 192 -0.10 -5.34 19.85
CA THR A 192 -1.05 -6.42 20.01
C THR A 192 -2.46 -5.98 19.61
N ALA A 193 -3.32 -6.96 19.30
CA ALA A 193 -4.73 -6.68 18.99
C ALA A 193 -5.42 -5.91 20.15
N GLN A 194 -5.10 -6.25 21.40
CA GLN A 194 -5.66 -5.57 22.58
C GLN A 194 -5.23 -4.10 22.66
N GLU A 195 -3.97 -3.78 22.37
CA GLU A 195 -3.49 -2.39 22.36
C GLU A 195 -4.17 -1.57 21.27
N LEU A 196 -4.42 -2.15 20.09
CA LEU A 196 -5.19 -1.50 19.02
C LEU A 196 -6.65 -1.26 19.44
N GLU A 197 -7.27 -2.21 20.14
CA GLU A 197 -8.62 -2.04 20.68
C GLU A 197 -8.67 -0.92 21.72
N MET A 198 -7.72 -0.89 22.64
CA MET A 198 -7.61 0.17 23.63
C MET A 198 -7.36 1.55 22.99
N ALA A 199 -6.56 1.62 21.91
CA ALA A 199 -6.36 2.87 21.17
C ALA A 199 -7.67 3.35 20.52
N LEU A 200 -8.44 2.45 19.91
CA LEU A 200 -9.74 2.77 19.31
C LEU A 200 -10.77 3.18 20.36
N ASP A 201 -10.82 2.48 21.50
CA ASP A 201 -11.74 2.79 22.59
C ASP A 201 -11.42 4.15 23.21
N ARG A 202 -10.13 4.48 23.39
CA ARG A 202 -9.71 5.83 23.83
C ARG A 202 -10.18 6.91 22.86
N LEU A 203 -10.01 6.71 21.54
CA LEU A 203 -10.47 7.67 20.53
C LEU A 203 -11.98 7.89 20.62
N ASN A 204 -12.77 6.80 20.64
CA ASN A 204 -14.22 6.89 20.68
C ASN A 204 -14.74 7.43 22.03
N ALA A 205 -14.06 7.14 23.13
CA ALA A 205 -14.36 7.69 24.46
C ALA A 205 -14.16 9.22 24.52
N GLY A 206 -13.28 9.77 23.68
CA GLY A 206 -13.14 11.22 23.47
C GLY A 206 -14.38 11.88 22.86
N LYS A 207 -15.38 11.10 22.42
CA LYS A 207 -16.63 11.55 21.80
C LYS A 207 -16.41 12.63 20.73
N PRO A 208 -15.68 12.34 19.64
CA PRO A 208 -15.49 13.31 18.56
C PRO A 208 -16.83 13.81 18.03
N GLN A 209 -17.01 15.12 17.91
CA GLN A 209 -18.28 15.70 17.45
C GLN A 209 -18.26 15.95 15.95
N CYS A 210 -19.36 15.64 15.29
CA CYS A 210 -19.60 16.04 13.90
C CYS A 210 -19.85 17.55 13.86
N PRO A 211 -19.06 18.34 13.10
CA PRO A 211 -19.24 19.79 13.02
C PRO A 211 -20.55 20.21 12.34
N VAL A 212 -21.20 19.31 11.58
CA VAL A 212 -22.41 19.60 10.81
C VAL A 212 -23.68 19.11 11.51
N ASN A 213 -23.72 17.82 11.89
CA ASN A 213 -24.90 17.21 12.48
C ASN A 213 -24.93 17.28 14.02
N LEU A 214 -23.86 17.81 14.64
CA LEU A 214 -23.70 17.93 16.10
C LEU A 214 -23.92 16.62 16.86
N ASN A 215 -23.73 15.48 16.19
CA ASN A 215 -23.79 14.16 16.77
C ASN A 215 -22.37 13.63 17.02
N THR A 216 -22.24 12.74 17.99
CA THR A 216 -20.97 12.07 18.26
C THR A 216 -20.64 11.05 17.18
N LEU A 217 -19.45 11.18 16.59
CA LEU A 217 -18.89 10.26 15.61
C LEU A 217 -18.24 9.06 16.30
N ILE A 218 -18.31 7.91 15.65
CA ILE A 218 -17.74 6.65 16.15
C ILE A 218 -16.97 5.99 15.02
N ILE A 219 -15.68 5.77 15.22
CA ILE A 219 -14.84 5.03 14.26
C ILE A 219 -15.08 3.53 14.46
N PRO A 220 -15.53 2.79 13.44
CA PRO A 220 -15.73 1.34 13.55
C PRO A 220 -14.48 0.54 13.19
N LYS A 221 -14.42 -0.71 13.65
CA LYS A 221 -13.39 -1.71 13.27
C LYS A 221 -13.54 -2.27 11.85
N LYS A 222 -14.69 -2.07 11.20
CA LYS A 222 -15.00 -2.58 9.85
C LYS A 222 -15.83 -1.57 9.07
N LYS A 223 -15.59 -1.48 7.76
CA LYS A 223 -16.40 -0.66 6.85
C LYS A 223 -17.81 -1.23 6.70
N SER A 224 -18.79 -0.34 6.67
CA SER A 224 -20.17 -0.71 6.35
C SER A 224 -20.36 -0.79 4.84
N SER A 225 -20.76 -1.97 4.35
CA SER A 225 -21.07 -2.19 2.93
C SER A 225 -22.29 -1.42 2.43
N LYS A 226 -23.19 -1.00 3.33
CA LYS A 226 -24.41 -0.22 3.01
C LYS A 226 -24.26 1.28 3.26
N GLY A 227 -23.04 1.77 3.50
CA GLY A 227 -22.84 3.09 4.09
C GLY A 227 -23.11 3.05 5.59
N GLY A 228 -22.32 3.77 6.38
CA GLY A 228 -22.59 3.90 7.81
C GLY A 228 -23.78 4.81 8.10
N GLY A 229 -24.28 4.78 9.34
CA GLY A 229 -25.27 5.74 9.82
C GLY A 229 -24.70 7.15 9.97
N SER A 230 -25.49 8.09 10.50
CA SER A 230 -25.07 9.48 10.70
C SER A 230 -23.84 9.65 11.61
N ARG A 231 -23.55 8.65 12.45
CA ARG A 231 -22.39 8.62 13.35
C ARG A 231 -21.10 8.10 12.71
N GLN A 232 -21.16 7.54 11.50
CA GLN A 232 -19.97 7.09 10.77
C GLN A 232 -19.18 8.31 10.29
N PRO A 233 -17.89 8.44 10.64
CA PRO A 233 -17.05 9.50 10.09
C PRO A 233 -16.64 9.20 8.64
N TYR A 234 -16.65 10.26 7.84
CA TYR A 234 -16.22 10.31 6.46
C TYR A 234 -15.24 11.47 6.28
N VAL A 235 -14.16 11.24 5.53
CA VAL A 235 -13.17 12.26 5.20
C VAL A 235 -13.26 12.67 3.72
N TYR A 236 -13.16 13.96 3.48
CA TYR A 236 -13.13 14.58 2.15
C TYR A 236 -11.69 14.60 1.64
N LEU A 237 -11.38 13.82 0.60
CA LEU A 237 -9.99 13.60 0.21
C LEU A 237 -9.28 14.86 -0.30
N ARG A 238 -10.01 15.88 -0.79
CA ARG A 238 -9.40 17.13 -1.26
C ARG A 238 -8.93 18.02 -0.10
N CYS A 239 -9.61 18.02 1.04
CA CYS A 239 -9.38 19.00 2.11
C CYS A 239 -9.13 18.38 3.50
N GLY A 240 -9.23 17.06 3.66
CA GLY A 240 -8.97 16.37 4.92
C GLY A 240 -10.04 16.54 6.00
N HIS A 241 -11.07 17.35 5.76
CA HIS A 241 -12.16 17.55 6.72
C HIS A 241 -12.97 16.27 6.95
N VAL A 242 -13.30 16.01 8.22
CA VAL A 242 -14.02 14.82 8.68
C VAL A 242 -15.38 15.20 9.24
N GLN A 243 -16.42 14.44 8.88
CA GLN A 243 -17.78 14.64 9.38
C GLN A 243 -18.65 13.39 9.25
N GLY A 244 -19.85 13.45 9.78
CA GLY A 244 -20.87 12.40 9.63
C GLY A 244 -21.50 12.39 8.23
N LYS A 245 -22.20 11.30 7.91
CA LYS A 245 -22.95 11.18 6.64
C LYS A 245 -24.05 12.25 6.55
N HIS A 246 -24.16 12.91 5.40
CA HIS A 246 -25.29 13.76 5.00
C HIS A 246 -25.45 13.74 3.47
N GLU A 247 -26.55 14.31 2.98
CA GLU A 247 -26.88 14.35 1.54
C GLU A 247 -26.56 15.71 0.90
N TRP A 248 -26.44 16.78 1.70
CA TRP A 248 -26.10 18.11 1.18
C TRP A 248 -24.78 18.12 0.40
N GLY A 249 -24.70 18.88 -0.69
CA GLY A 249 -23.47 19.02 -1.47
C GLY A 249 -23.05 17.77 -2.25
N HIS A 250 -23.86 16.71 -2.26
CA HIS A 250 -23.66 15.57 -3.15
C HIS A 250 -24.26 15.89 -4.52
N HIS A 251 -23.43 15.78 -5.55
CA HIS A 251 -23.84 15.97 -6.94
C HIS A 251 -23.47 14.72 -7.74
N ALA A 252 -24.49 14.02 -8.25
CA ALA A 252 -24.30 12.98 -9.25
C ALA A 252 -24.25 13.64 -10.64
N LEU A 253 -23.10 13.60 -11.27
CA LEU A 253 -22.91 14.12 -12.63
C LEU A 253 -23.47 13.12 -13.65
N SER A 254 -23.89 13.62 -14.82
CA SER A 254 -24.51 12.83 -15.89
C SER A 254 -23.60 11.74 -16.47
N ASN A 255 -22.28 11.86 -16.29
CA ASN A 255 -21.27 10.88 -16.67
C ASN A 255 -21.07 9.76 -15.63
N GLY A 256 -21.84 9.73 -14.55
CA GLY A 256 -21.71 8.75 -13.45
C GLY A 256 -20.63 9.12 -12.41
N GLN A 257 -19.94 10.24 -12.58
CA GLN A 257 -18.98 10.76 -11.61
C GLN A 257 -19.72 11.44 -10.45
N GLN A 258 -19.18 11.32 -9.24
CA GLN A 258 -19.76 11.94 -8.06
C GLN A 258 -18.85 13.09 -7.60
N SER A 259 -19.44 14.23 -7.25
CA SER A 259 -18.76 15.32 -6.56
C SER A 259 -19.40 15.52 -5.19
N TYR A 260 -18.55 15.79 -4.20
CA TYR A 260 -18.95 16.05 -2.83
C TYR A 260 -18.41 17.40 -2.38
N LYS A 261 -19.29 18.35 -2.13
CA LYS A 261 -18.93 19.65 -1.57
C LYS A 261 -18.78 19.55 -0.06
N CYS A 262 -17.61 19.94 0.46
CA CYS A 262 -17.34 19.95 1.89
C CYS A 262 -18.17 21.07 2.56
N PRO A 263 -19.02 20.79 3.57
CA PRO A 263 -19.81 21.82 4.25
C PRO A 263 -18.98 22.79 5.08
N ILE A 264 -17.75 22.43 5.42
CA ILE A 264 -16.87 23.23 6.29
C ILE A 264 -16.13 24.30 5.49
N CYS A 265 -15.54 23.91 4.35
CA CYS A 265 -14.67 24.79 3.55
C CYS A 265 -15.15 25.00 2.11
N LEU A 266 -16.27 24.40 1.71
CA LEU A 266 -16.86 24.47 0.37
C LEU A 266 -16.00 23.90 -0.77
N ALA A 267 -14.84 23.33 -0.46
CA ALA A 267 -14.01 22.63 -1.43
C ALA A 267 -14.75 21.40 -2.00
N GLU A 268 -14.64 21.21 -3.31
CA GLU A 268 -15.16 20.03 -3.99
C GLU A 268 -14.17 18.87 -3.89
N SER A 269 -14.65 17.71 -3.46
CA SER A 269 -13.91 16.46 -3.44
C SER A 269 -14.56 15.46 -4.38
N GLU A 270 -13.77 14.84 -5.25
CA GLU A 270 -14.23 13.74 -6.10
C GLU A 270 -14.55 12.48 -5.30
N ARG A 271 -13.97 12.35 -4.12
CA ARG A 271 -14.09 11.17 -3.27
C ARG A 271 -14.22 11.55 -1.80
N VAL A 272 -15.20 10.92 -1.17
CA VAL A 272 -15.39 10.93 0.29
C VAL A 272 -15.33 9.48 0.76
N ILE A 273 -14.49 9.22 1.76
CA ILE A 273 -14.20 7.86 2.20
C ILE A 273 -14.57 7.65 3.67
N GLN A 274 -15.07 6.46 4.00
CA GLN A 274 -15.33 6.08 5.38
C GLN A 274 -14.02 5.94 6.15
N LEU A 275 -13.96 6.55 7.32
CA LEU A 275 -12.90 6.28 8.29
C LEU A 275 -13.20 4.98 9.06
N THR A 276 -12.19 4.15 9.25
CA THR A 276 -12.32 2.89 9.98
C THR A 276 -10.98 2.51 10.62
N MET A 277 -10.99 1.75 11.71
CA MET A 277 -9.77 1.21 12.31
C MET A 277 -9.47 -0.16 11.72
N GLY A 278 -8.27 -0.32 11.13
CA GLY A 278 -7.76 -1.62 10.73
C GLY A 278 -7.20 -2.37 11.94
N MET A 279 -7.68 -3.60 12.20
CA MET A 279 -7.29 -4.37 13.40
C MET A 279 -6.13 -5.34 13.16
N GLU A 280 -5.53 -5.33 11.97
CA GLU A 280 -4.42 -6.20 11.63
C GLU A 280 -3.12 -5.59 12.19
N SER A 281 -2.57 -6.20 13.24
CA SER A 281 -1.36 -5.74 13.94
C SER A 281 -0.16 -5.51 13.02
N SER A 282 -0.01 -6.34 11.99
CA SER A 282 1.11 -6.25 11.05
C SER A 282 1.10 -4.99 10.17
N PHE A 283 -0.02 -4.25 10.13
CA PHE A 283 -0.10 -2.94 9.46
C PHE A 283 0.26 -1.76 10.35
N HIS A 284 0.44 -1.97 11.66
CA HIS A 284 0.78 -0.90 12.60
C HIS A 284 2.23 -0.99 13.05
N LEU A 285 2.86 0.17 13.23
CA LEU A 285 4.20 0.30 13.79
C LEU A 285 4.16 0.54 15.31
N ASP A 286 3.05 1.07 15.83
CA ASP A 286 2.81 1.30 17.25
C ASP A 286 1.30 1.42 17.56
N SER A 287 0.96 1.61 18.84
CA SER A 287 -0.41 1.87 19.32
C SER A 287 -0.62 3.32 19.77
N GLY A 288 -0.01 4.27 19.07
CA GLY A 288 -0.13 5.71 19.32
C GLY A 288 -1.55 6.26 19.13
N SER A 289 -1.69 7.58 19.17
CA SER A 289 -2.99 8.23 18.93
C SER A 289 -3.43 8.07 17.47
N LEU A 290 -4.71 7.78 17.26
CA LEU A 290 -5.29 7.47 15.94
C LEU A 290 -5.77 8.75 15.22
N ASP A 291 -4.89 9.73 15.13
CA ASP A 291 -5.21 11.08 14.62
C ASP A 291 -5.01 11.22 13.10
N TYR A 292 -4.45 10.18 12.47
CA TYR A 292 -4.12 10.16 11.05
C TYR A 292 -4.86 9.04 10.32
N ALA A 293 -4.96 9.15 8.99
CA ALA A 293 -5.56 8.11 8.16
C ALA A 293 -4.84 7.96 6.83
N PHE A 294 -4.76 6.73 6.34
CA PHE A 294 -4.19 6.43 5.02
C PHE A 294 -5.06 6.99 3.90
N ASN A 295 -4.49 7.80 3.01
CA ASN A 295 -5.10 8.20 1.74
C ASN A 295 -4.74 7.16 0.66
N PRO A 296 -5.71 6.56 -0.06
CA PRO A 296 -7.14 6.89 -0.14
C PRO A 296 -8.07 5.91 0.60
N CYS A 297 -7.53 5.03 1.45
CA CYS A 297 -8.34 3.93 2.00
C CYS A 297 -9.08 4.28 3.29
N GLY A 298 -8.68 5.33 4.03
CA GLY A 298 -9.39 5.83 5.21
C GLY A 298 -9.20 4.98 6.46
N HIS A 299 -8.20 4.10 6.48
CA HIS A 299 -7.85 3.40 7.70
C HIS A 299 -7.13 4.37 8.63
N VAL A 300 -7.69 4.57 9.84
CA VAL A 300 -7.05 5.41 10.85
C VAL A 300 -5.89 4.66 11.50
N ALA A 301 -4.84 5.40 11.83
CA ALA A 301 -3.62 4.87 12.41
C ALA A 301 -2.84 6.00 13.09
N SER A 302 -1.73 5.63 13.76
CA SER A 302 -0.80 6.60 14.32
C SER A 302 0.03 7.31 13.23
N LEU A 303 0.60 8.46 13.57
CA LEU A 303 1.47 9.22 12.67
C LEU A 303 2.61 8.38 12.10
N ASN A 304 3.27 7.63 12.99
CA ASN A 304 4.40 6.79 12.63
C ASN A 304 3.98 5.66 11.69
N THR A 305 2.77 5.12 11.86
CA THR A 305 2.24 4.06 10.99
C THR A 305 1.89 4.56 9.59
N VAL A 306 1.43 5.82 9.44
CA VAL A 306 1.05 6.37 8.13
C VAL A 306 2.20 6.99 7.34
N ARG A 307 3.38 7.14 7.96
CA ARG A 307 4.57 7.76 7.36
C ARG A 307 5.56 6.74 6.81
#